data_AF-A0A1J3F7L0-F1
#
_entry.id   AF-A0A1J3F7L0-F1
#
_cell.length_a   1.000
_cell.length_b   1.000
_cell.length_c   1.000
_cell.angle_alpha   90.00
_cell.angle_beta   90.00
_cell.angle_gamma   90.00
#
_symmetry.space_group_name_H-M   'P 1'
#
loop_
_entity.id
_entity.type
_entity.pdbx_description
1 polymer ?
#
loop_
_entity_poly.entity_id
_entity_poly.type
_entity_poly.pdbx_seq_one_letter_code
_entity_poly.pdbx_strand_id
1 'polypeptide(L)'
;DGPFNAFCQEKGIIHQTTAPYSPESNGVPERKNRTLKEMMNAMLQESGLPQNLWGEALLATNYILNKIPHKVTGKTPYELWKGSAPSYKYLKVWGCLAKVQVP
;
A
#
# COMPACT_ATOMS: atom_id res chain seq x y z
N ASP A 1 24.40 -17.03 8.55
CA ASP A 1 23.43 -16.03 8.05
C ASP A 1 22.70 -16.53 6.82
N GLY A 2 21.37 -16.40 6.77
CA GLY A 2 20.56 -16.84 5.63
C GLY A 2 20.72 -15.91 4.41
N PRO A 3 20.23 -16.32 3.22
CA PRO A 3 20.38 -15.54 1.98
C PRO A 3 19.81 -14.11 2.09
N PHE A 4 18.79 -13.90 2.92
CA PHE A 4 18.22 -12.58 3.19
C PHE A 4 19.17 -11.65 3.98
N ASN A 5 19.89 -12.17 4.97
CA ASN A 5 20.85 -11.37 5.75
C ASN A 5 22.01 -10.89 4.87
N ALA A 6 22.48 -11.74 3.96
CA ALA A 6 23.52 -11.37 2.99
C ALA A 6 23.04 -10.23 2.05
N PHE A 7 21.81 -10.32 1.55
CA PHE A 7 21.20 -9.25 0.76
C PHE A 7 21.09 -7.93 1.54
N CYS A 8 20.63 -7.99 2.80
CA CYS A 8 20.54 -6.80 3.64
C CYS A 8 21.92 -6.16 3.84
N GLN A 9 22.95 -6.94 4.13
CA GLN A 9 24.33 -6.45 4.26
C GLN A 9 24.84 -5.81 2.97
N GLU A 10 24.64 -6.47 1.82
CA GLU A 10 25.04 -5.93 0.51
C GLU A 10 24.37 -4.58 0.20
N LYS A 11 23.10 -4.41 0.59
CA LYS A 11 22.33 -3.17 0.40
C LYS A 11 22.51 -2.15 1.52
N GLY A 12 23.34 -2.42 2.53
CA GLY A 12 23.52 -1.53 3.68
C GLY A 12 22.28 -1.41 4.58
N ILE A 13 21.39 -2.41 4.56
CA ILE A 13 20.16 -2.48 5.36
C ILE A 13 20.47 -3.18 6.68
N ILE A 14 20.16 -2.52 7.79
CA ILE A 14 20.23 -3.13 9.13
C ILE A 14 18.93 -3.91 9.37
N HIS A 15 19.01 -5.24 9.38
CA HIS A 15 17.87 -6.10 9.67
C HIS A 15 17.66 -6.19 11.19
N GLN A 16 16.65 -5.47 11.70
CA GLN A 16 16.23 -5.52 13.09
C GLN A 16 15.04 -6.46 13.24
N THR A 17 15.17 -7.49 14.08
CA THR A 17 14.10 -8.44 14.40
C THR A 17 13.44 -8.09 15.73
N THR A 18 12.12 -8.25 15.82
CA THR A 18 11.39 -8.13 17.10
C THR A 18 11.72 -9.30 18.01
N ALA A 19 11.61 -9.11 19.33
CA ALA A 19 11.76 -10.18 20.29
C ALA A 19 10.75 -11.31 20.01
N PRO A 20 11.16 -12.59 20.11
CA PRO A 20 10.24 -13.71 20.01
C PRO A 20 9.09 -13.54 21.01
N TYR A 21 7.86 -13.89 20.59
CA TYR A 21 6.65 -13.82 21.42
C TYR A 21 6.24 -12.42 21.90
N SER A 22 6.72 -11.35 21.26
CA SER A 22 6.28 -9.97 21.51
C SER A 22 5.55 -9.35 20.30
N PRO A 23 4.39 -9.90 19.88
CA PRO A 23 3.66 -9.43 18.69
C PRO A 23 3.25 -7.95 18.80
N GLU A 24 3.07 -7.43 20.01
CA GLU A 24 2.77 -6.01 20.26
C GLU A 24 3.82 -5.05 19.66
N SER A 25 5.07 -5.50 19.51
CA SER A 25 6.15 -4.71 18.91
C SER A 25 5.96 -4.48 17.41
N ASN A 26 5.12 -5.28 16.75
CA ASN A 26 4.89 -5.27 15.31
C ASN A 26 3.54 -4.63 14.92
N GLY A 27 2.90 -3.91 15.85
CA GLY A 27 1.54 -3.39 15.64
C GLY A 27 1.42 -2.33 14.53
N VAL A 28 2.48 -1.59 14.21
CA VAL A 28 2.45 -0.58 13.13
C VAL A 28 2.29 -1.22 11.74
N PRO A 29 3.19 -2.11 11.30
CA PRO A 29 3.03 -2.78 10.00
C PRO A 29 1.78 -3.68 9.97
N GLU A 30 1.40 -4.31 11.07
CA GLU A 30 0.18 -5.12 11.14
C GLU A 30 -1.08 -4.30 10.89
N ARG A 31 -1.22 -3.13 11.52
CA ARG A 31 -2.33 -2.21 11.25
C ARG A 31 -2.36 -1.78 9.80
N LYS A 32 -1.20 -1.47 9.20
CA LYS A 32 -1.12 -1.07 7.79
C LYS A 32 -1.55 -2.20 6.86
N ASN A 33 -1.10 -3.42 7.11
CA ASN A 33 -1.48 -4.61 6.34
C ASN A 33 -2.99 -4.88 6.42
N ARG A 34 -3.58 -4.73 7.60
CA ARG A 34 -5.03 -4.84 7.79
C ARG A 34 -5.79 -3.80 6.95
N THR A 35 -5.42 -2.52 7.05
CA THR A 35 -6.07 -1.46 6.26
C THR A 35 -5.97 -1.69 4.75
N LEU A 36 -4.80 -2.13 4.26
CA LEU A 36 -4.61 -2.48 2.86
C LEU A 36 -5.56 -3.62 2.43
N LYS A 37 -5.63 -4.69 3.22
CA LYS A 37 -6.47 -5.85 2.92
C LYS A 37 -7.97 -5.54 2.97
N GLU A 38 -8.41 -4.79 3.98
CA GLU A 38 -9.81 -4.39 4.14
C GLU A 38 -10.27 -3.51 2.98
N MET A 39 -9.49 -2.50 2.62
CA MET A 39 -9.83 -1.60 1.52
C MET A 39 -9.79 -2.31 0.15
N MET A 40 -8.80 -3.16 -0.09
CA MET A 40 -8.76 -4.00 -1.30
C MET A 40 -10.01 -4.88 -1.42
N ASN A 41 -10.42 -5.54 -0.34
CA ASN A 41 -11.63 -6.37 -0.32
C ASN A 41 -12.89 -5.54 -0.59
N ALA A 42 -13.01 -4.36 0.03
CA ALA A 42 -14.13 -3.46 -0.20
C ALA A 42 -14.22 -3.01 -1.67
N MET A 43 -13.09 -2.64 -2.28
CA MET A 43 -13.02 -2.23 -3.68
C MET A 43 -13.45 -3.35 -4.64
N LEU A 44 -13.01 -4.59 -4.40
CA LEU A 44 -13.42 -5.74 -5.21
C LEU A 44 -14.91 -6.05 -5.05
N GLN A 45 -15.42 -6.05 -3.81
CA GLN A 45 -16.83 -6.31 -3.54
C GLN A 45 -17.75 -5.25 -4.15
N GLU A 46 -17.40 -3.98 -4.03
CA GLU A 46 -18.20 -2.86 -4.55
C GLU A 46 -18.21 -2.83 -6.08
N SER A 47 -17.07 -3.10 -6.72
CA SER A 47 -16.97 -3.06 -8.20
C SER A 47 -17.55 -4.30 -8.89
N GLY A 48 -17.78 -5.40 -8.17
CA GLY A 48 -18.18 -6.68 -8.75
C GLY A 48 -17.12 -7.31 -9.67
N LEU A 49 -15.88 -6.80 -9.61
CA LEU A 49 -14.78 -7.31 -10.43
C LEU A 49 -14.28 -8.67 -9.90
N PRO A 50 -13.70 -9.52 -10.75
CA PRO A 50 -13.29 -10.85 -10.33
C PRO A 50 -12.12 -10.80 -9.34
N GLN A 51 -12.10 -11.76 -8.42
CA GLN A 51 -11.10 -11.84 -7.34
C GLN A 51 -9.66 -12.01 -7.84
N ASN A 52 -9.46 -12.48 -9.08
CA ASN A 52 -8.14 -12.58 -9.70
C ASN A 52 -7.44 -11.21 -9.85
N LEU A 53 -8.18 -10.11 -9.83
CA LEU A 53 -7.66 -8.73 -9.87
C LEU A 53 -7.21 -8.21 -8.49
N TRP A 54 -7.14 -9.06 -7.45
CA TRP A 54 -6.77 -8.62 -6.11
C TRP A 54 -5.42 -7.90 -6.03
N GLY A 55 -4.44 -8.31 -6.84
CA GLY A 55 -3.12 -7.66 -6.90
C GLY A 55 -3.23 -6.21 -7.40
N GLU A 56 -4.01 -5.99 -8.46
CA GLU A 56 -4.28 -4.66 -9.01
C GLU A 56 -5.10 -3.81 -8.04
N ALA A 57 -6.10 -4.40 -7.37
CA ALA A 57 -6.87 -3.73 -6.33
C ALA A 57 -6.00 -3.32 -5.15
N LEU A 58 -5.03 -4.15 -4.75
CA LEU A 58 -4.07 -3.85 -3.69
C LEU A 58 -3.12 -2.71 -4.09
N LEU A 59 -2.64 -2.70 -5.34
CA LEU A 59 -1.83 -1.60 -5.88
C LEU A 59 -2.61 -0.28 -5.90
N ALA A 60 -3.86 -0.30 -6.36
CA ALA A 60 -4.76 0.85 -6.33
C ALA A 60 -5.01 1.34 -4.89
N THR A 61 -5.27 0.40 -3.97
CA THR A 61 -5.43 0.70 -2.54
C THR A 61 -4.20 1.40 -1.97
N ASN A 62 -3.01 0.87 -2.21
CA ASN A 62 -1.76 1.46 -1.73
C ASN A 62 -1.53 2.86 -2.33
N TYR A 63 -1.78 3.02 -3.62
CA TYR A 63 -1.69 4.30 -4.31
C TYR A 63 -2.62 5.36 -3.67
N ILE A 64 -3.87 4.99 -3.40
CA ILE A 64 -4.85 5.86 -2.76
C ILE A 64 -4.44 6.21 -1.33
N LEU A 65 -4.09 5.22 -0.50
CA LEU A 65 -3.73 5.45 0.90
C LEU A 65 -2.47 6.32 1.07
N ASN A 66 -1.57 6.33 0.10
CA ASN A 66 -0.41 7.22 0.11
C ASN A 66 -0.77 8.67 -0.28
N LYS A 67 -1.93 8.90 -0.88
CA LYS A 67 -2.39 10.20 -1.38
C LYS A 67 -3.59 10.77 -0.62
N ILE A 68 -4.18 10.03 0.32
CA ILE A 68 -5.23 10.57 1.20
C ILE A 68 -4.58 11.27 2.40
N PRO A 69 -5.09 12.45 2.81
CA PRO A 69 -4.57 13.13 3.99
C PRO A 69 -4.88 12.34 5.26
N HIS A 70 -3.89 12.24 6.15
CA HIS A 70 -4.09 11.59 7.43
C HIS A 70 -4.89 12.51 8.37
N LYS A 71 -5.92 11.97 9.04
CA LYS A 71 -6.87 12.74 9.87
C LYS A 71 -6.20 13.67 10.88
N VAL A 72 -5.09 13.24 11.48
CA VAL A 72 -4.39 14.00 12.52
C VAL A 72 -3.48 15.08 11.94
N THR A 73 -2.74 14.79 10.88
CA THR A 73 -1.71 15.71 10.36
C THR A 73 -2.22 16.60 9.25
N GLY A 74 -3.36 16.27 8.64
CA GLY A 74 -3.90 16.94 7.45
C GLY A 74 -3.05 16.77 6.19
N LYS A 75 -1.90 16.09 6.28
CA LYS A 75 -0.96 15.85 5.19
C LYS A 75 -1.04 14.41 4.70
N THR A 76 -0.78 14.23 3.42
CA THR A 76 -0.69 12.91 2.78
C THR A 76 0.68 12.28 3.05
N PRO A 77 0.79 10.95 3.15
CA PRO A 77 2.10 10.28 3.19
C PRO A 77 3.00 10.65 2.01
N TYR A 78 2.42 10.85 0.83
CA TYR A 78 3.11 11.32 -0.36
C TYR A 78 3.77 12.68 -0.15
N GLU A 79 3.06 13.66 0.42
CA GLU A 79 3.64 14.98 0.74
C GLU A 79 4.76 14.89 1.76
N LEU A 80 4.59 14.06 2.80
CA LEU A 80 5.61 13.87 3.83
C LEU A 80 6.87 13.24 3.25
N TRP A 81 6.74 12.36 2.26
CA TRP A 81 7.86 11.67 1.63
C TRP A 81 8.52 12.46 0.50
N LYS A 82 7.73 13.11 -0.36
CA LYS A 82 8.20 13.81 -1.57
C LYS A 82 8.36 15.32 -1.40
N GLY A 83 7.82 15.90 -0.34
CA GLY A 83 7.83 17.34 -0.10
C GLY A 83 6.87 18.15 -0.98
N SER A 84 6.04 17.51 -1.79
CA SER A 84 5.10 18.17 -2.71
C SER A 84 3.71 17.53 -2.67
N ALA A 85 2.66 18.30 -2.94
CA ALA A 85 1.29 17.81 -3.02
C ALA A 85 1.12 16.73 -4.11
N PRO A 86 0.31 15.66 -3.87
CA PRO A 86 0.01 14.69 -4.90
C PRO A 86 -0.93 15.28 -5.96
N SER A 87 -0.70 14.93 -7.22
CA SER A 87 -1.71 15.13 -8.27
C SER A 87 -2.81 14.07 -8.18
N TYR A 88 -4.06 14.49 -8.33
CA TYR A 88 -5.25 13.63 -8.41
C TYR A 88 -5.84 13.52 -9.83
N LYS A 89 -5.22 14.15 -10.83
CA LYS A 89 -5.77 14.21 -12.21
C LYS A 89 -6.03 12.83 -12.83
N TYR A 90 -5.19 11.85 -12.47
CA TYR A 90 -5.27 10.48 -12.96
C TYR A 90 -6.04 9.54 -12.01
N LEU A 91 -6.55 10.04 -10.89
CA LEU A 91 -7.31 9.21 -9.97
C LEU A 91 -8.69 8.90 -10.57
N LYS A 92 -9.03 7.63 -10.64
CA LYS A 92 -10.31 7.13 -11.13
C LYS A 92 -10.91 6.16 -10.12
N VAL A 93 -12.23 6.05 -10.12
CA VAL A 93 -12.95 5.06 -9.31
C VAL A 93 -12.55 3.68 -9.80
N TRP A 94 -12.27 2.77 -8.87
CA TRP A 94 -11.96 1.39 -9.20
C TRP A 94 -13.14 0.71 -9.90
N GLY A 95 -12.86 -0.05 -10.96
CA GLY A 95 -13.89 -0.65 -11.81
C GLY A 95 -14.54 0.30 -12.81
N CYS A 96 -14.04 1.54 -12.98
CA CYS A 96 -14.54 2.42 -14.04
C CYS A 96 -14.27 1.85 -15.44
N LEU A 97 -15.11 2.21 -16.42
CA LEU A 97 -14.90 1.84 -17.81
C LEU A 97 -13.55 2.36 -18.32
N ALA A 98 -12.67 1.44 -18.72
CA ALA A 98 -11.41 1.73 -19.39
C ALA A 98 -11.50 1.34 -20.86
N LYS A 99 -11.02 2.21 -21.76
CA LYS A 99 -10.93 1.93 -23.20
C LYS A 99 -9.47 1.92 -23.60
N VAL A 100 -9.05 0.88 -24.29
CA VAL A 100 -7.72 0.78 -24.91
C VAL A 100 -7.90 0.76 -26.43
N GLN A 101 -7.16 1.61 -27.13
CA GLN A 101 -7.12 1.58 -28.58
C GLN A 101 -6.15 0.46 -29.00
N VAL A 102 -6.70 -0.58 -29.62
CA VAL A 102 -5.90 -1.68 -30.18
C VAL A 102 -5.62 -1.35 -31.66
N PRO A 103 -4.38 -1.54 -32.16
CA PRO A 103 -4.03 -1.33 -33.57
C PRO A 103 -4.84 -2.17 -34.55
#